data_AF-A0A2N2JTI5-F1
#
_entry.id   AF-A0A2N2JTI5-F1
#
_cell.length_a   1.000
_cell.length_b   1.000
_cell.length_c   1.000
_cell.angle_alpha   90.00
_cell.angle_beta   90.00
_cell.angle_gamma   90.00
#
_symmetry.space_group_name_H-M   'P 1'
#
loop_
_entity.id
_entity.type
_entity.pdbx_description
1 polymer ?
#
loop_
_entity_poly.entity_id
_entity_poly.type
_entity_poly.pdbx_seq_one_letter_code
_entity_poly.pdbx_strand_id
1 'polypeptide(L)'
;MKIHLIEKMNNFKKLRENIWESGGWKLKEGKAKELIGGKIYFHKERQEASFYGGTVRGFRVEQDGENQGKIAFEFQYHQECRNIRTDPTGWSLKMKIIAEPEPGM
;
A
#
# COMPACT_ATOMS: atom_id res chain seq x y z
N MET A 1 3.34 8.35 -7.61
CA MET A 1 2.27 8.09 -6.60
C MET A 1 2.82 7.19 -5.52
N LYS A 2 2.55 7.50 -4.24
CA LYS A 2 2.97 6.71 -3.09
C LYS A 2 1.78 6.45 -2.17
N ILE A 3 1.70 5.29 -1.56
CA ILE A 3 0.69 4.98 -0.54
C ILE A 3 1.35 4.41 0.70
N HIS A 4 1.01 4.98 1.85
CA HIS A 4 1.40 4.50 3.18
C HIS A 4 0.18 3.87 3.85
N LEU A 5 0.36 2.68 4.40
CA LEU A 5 -0.70 1.85 4.97
C LEU A 5 -0.30 1.38 6.37
N ILE A 6 -1.26 1.39 7.31
CA ILE A 6 -1.05 0.89 8.67
C ILE A 6 -1.51 -0.56 8.74
N GLU A 7 -0.57 -1.50 8.59
CA GLU A 7 -0.80 -2.94 8.66
C GLU A 7 -0.24 -3.49 9.98
N LYS A 8 -1.15 -3.84 10.90
CA LYS A 8 -0.81 -4.35 12.24
C LYS A 8 -0.82 -5.86 12.33
N MET A 9 -1.55 -6.53 11.45
CA MET A 9 -1.81 -7.97 11.50
C MET A 9 -0.87 -8.76 10.57
N ASN A 10 -0.01 -8.07 9.82
CA ASN A 10 0.97 -8.68 8.92
C ASN A 10 0.30 -9.61 7.89
N ASN A 11 -0.89 -9.21 7.39
CA ASN A 11 -1.67 -9.92 6.40
C ASN A 11 -1.04 -9.82 5.01
N PHE A 12 0.14 -10.42 4.83
CA PHE A 12 0.82 -10.51 3.55
C PHE A 12 0.81 -11.94 3.05
N LYS A 13 0.30 -12.12 1.84
CA LYS A 13 0.31 -13.42 1.18
C LYS A 13 1.38 -13.42 0.10
N LYS A 14 2.31 -14.37 0.17
CA LYS A 14 3.31 -14.56 -0.87
C LYS A 14 2.61 -15.17 -2.09
N LEU A 15 2.60 -14.45 -3.22
CA LEU A 15 2.07 -14.98 -4.47
C LEU A 15 3.17 -15.68 -5.27
N ARG A 16 4.34 -15.05 -5.39
CA ARG A 16 5.50 -15.57 -6.14
C ARG A 16 6.80 -15.14 -5.49
N GLU A 17 7.92 -15.50 -6.10
CA GLU A 17 9.23 -14.97 -5.71
C GLU A 17 9.24 -13.44 -5.85
N ASN A 18 9.49 -12.76 -4.74
CA ASN A 18 9.47 -11.30 -4.62
C ASN A 18 8.13 -10.60 -4.92
N ILE A 19 7.03 -11.32 -5.15
CA ILE A 19 5.68 -10.76 -5.35
C ILE A 19 4.76 -11.14 -4.20
N TRP A 20 4.14 -10.12 -3.61
CA TRP A 20 3.32 -10.22 -2.42
C TRP A 20 1.98 -9.54 -2.63
N GLU A 21 0.97 -10.05 -1.93
CA GLU A 21 -0.37 -9.50 -1.87
C GLU A 21 -0.61 -8.96 -0.46
N SER A 22 -1.15 -7.74 -0.36
CA SER A 22 -1.56 -7.16 0.92
C SER A 22 -2.95 -7.65 1.33
N GLY A 23 -3.31 -7.43 2.60
CA GLY A 23 -4.71 -7.53 3.04
C GLY A 23 -5.66 -6.57 2.30
N GLY A 24 -6.95 -6.68 2.60
CA GLY A 24 -8.00 -5.87 1.98
C GLY A 24 -8.09 -4.45 2.55
N TRP A 25 -7.93 -3.44 1.69
CA TRP A 25 -8.01 -2.02 2.02
C TRP A 25 -9.28 -1.38 1.48
N LYS A 26 -9.93 -0.53 2.29
CA LYS A 26 -11.11 0.22 1.85
C LYS A 26 -10.73 1.36 0.91
N LEU A 27 -10.48 1.05 -0.36
CA LEU A 27 -10.12 1.99 -1.40
C LEU A 27 -11.01 1.78 -2.63
N LYS A 28 -11.32 2.85 -3.37
CA LYS A 28 -12.01 2.72 -4.66
C LYS A 28 -11.06 2.18 -5.72
N GLU A 29 -11.56 1.33 -6.61
CA GLU A 29 -10.80 0.75 -7.72
C GLU A 29 -10.11 1.81 -8.60
N GLY A 30 -10.79 2.92 -8.88
CA GLY A 30 -10.21 4.03 -9.64
C GLY A 30 -8.91 4.56 -9.02
N LYS A 31 -8.87 4.69 -7.68
CA LYS A 31 -7.68 5.15 -6.96
C LYS A 31 -6.62 4.06 -6.85
N ALA A 32 -7.03 2.81 -6.72
CA ALA A 32 -6.12 1.66 -6.76
C ALA A 32 -5.38 1.58 -8.10
N LYS A 33 -6.07 1.87 -9.21
CA LYS A 33 -5.48 1.90 -10.55
C LYS A 33 -4.40 2.97 -10.69
N GLU A 34 -4.60 4.17 -10.12
CA GLU A 34 -3.59 5.24 -10.10
C GLU A 34 -2.33 4.87 -9.30
N LEU A 35 -2.42 3.89 -8.40
CA LEU A 35 -1.29 3.43 -7.60
C LEU A 35 -0.43 2.39 -8.33
N ILE A 36 -0.91 1.79 -9.42
CA ILE A 36 -0.13 0.85 -10.23
C ILE A 36 1.11 1.55 -10.77
N GLY A 37 2.28 0.95 -10.56
CA GLY A 37 3.60 1.55 -10.85
C GLY A 37 4.10 2.49 -9.76
N GLY A 38 3.26 2.85 -8.78
CA GLY A 38 3.64 3.61 -7.59
C GLY A 38 4.29 2.75 -6.50
N LYS A 39 4.69 3.41 -5.40
CA LYS A 39 5.28 2.74 -4.24
C LYS A 39 4.27 2.55 -3.12
N ILE A 40 4.31 1.40 -2.46
CA ILE A 40 3.48 1.04 -1.32
C ILE A 40 4.37 0.81 -0.10
N TYR A 41 3.98 1.38 1.04
CA TYR A 41 4.73 1.31 2.29
C TYR A 41 3.81 0.86 3.42
N PHE A 42 4.21 -0.16 4.15
CA PHE A 42 3.46 -0.71 5.28
C PHE A 42 4.15 -0.36 6.58
N HIS A 43 3.38 0.25 7.47
CA HIS A 43 3.79 0.72 8.78
C HIS A 43 2.99 -0.03 9.84
N LYS A 44 3.60 -0.29 10.99
CA LYS A 44 2.86 -0.79 12.16
C LYS A 44 2.02 0.32 12.77
N GLU A 45 2.55 1.55 12.78
CA GLU A 45 1.88 2.75 13.30
C GLU A 45 2.19 4.00 12.44
N ARG A 46 1.39 5.06 12.58
CA ARG A 46 1.49 6.29 11.74
C ARG A 46 2.86 6.96 11.77
N GLN A 47 3.57 6.86 12.89
CA GLN A 47 4.86 7.51 13.12
C GLN A 47 6.05 6.55 13.00
N GLU A 48 5.79 5.26 12.87
CA GLU A 48 6.84 4.27 12.73
C GLU A 48 7.36 4.20 11.30
N ALA A 49 8.61 3.76 11.17
CA ALA A 49 9.20 3.51 9.88
C ALA A 49 8.52 2.31 9.22
N SER A 50 8.44 2.31 7.88
CA SER A 50 7.88 1.19 7.14
C SER A 50 8.67 -0.07 7.43
N PHE A 51 7.99 -1.15 7.78
CA PHE A 51 8.66 -2.44 7.98
C PHE A 51 8.63 -3.28 6.69
N TYR A 52 7.71 -2.95 5.78
CA TYR A 52 7.52 -3.64 4.52
C TYR A 52 7.07 -2.66 3.44
N GLY A 53 7.23 -3.04 2.18
CA GLY A 53 6.83 -2.18 1.07
C GLY A 53 7.43 -2.62 -0.25
N GLY A 54 7.08 -1.89 -1.29
CA GLY A 54 7.50 -2.23 -2.63
C GLY A 54 6.83 -1.39 -3.71
N THR A 55 6.79 -1.94 -4.92
CA THR A 55 6.19 -1.29 -6.08
C THR A 55 4.89 -1.99 -6.42
N VAL A 56 3.78 -1.25 -6.49
CA VAL A 56 2.47 -1.81 -6.82
C VAL A 56 2.48 -2.27 -8.26
N ARG A 57 2.17 -3.55 -8.46
CA ARG A 57 2.08 -4.20 -9.77
C ARG A 57 0.64 -4.29 -10.26
N GLY A 58 -0.28 -4.45 -9.33
CA GLY A 58 -1.70 -4.59 -9.61
C GLY A 58 -2.52 -4.56 -8.34
N PHE A 59 -3.80 -4.85 -8.49
CA PHE A 59 -4.70 -4.98 -7.36
C PHE A 59 -5.81 -5.98 -7.68
N ARG A 60 -6.42 -6.53 -6.63
CA ARG A 60 -7.56 -7.41 -6.69
C ARG A 60 -8.67 -6.85 -5.81
N VAL A 61 -9.90 -6.91 -6.31
CA VAL A 61 -11.08 -6.63 -5.50
C VAL A 61 -11.51 -7.92 -4.84
N GLU A 62 -11.60 -7.91 -3.52
CA GLU A 62 -12.15 -9.03 -2.75
C GLU A 62 -13.65 -9.11 -3.05
N GLN A 63 -14.11 -10.23 -3.60
CA GLN A 63 -15.52 -10.41 -4.00
C GLN A 63 -16.37 -11.08 -2.92
N ASP A 64 -15.74 -11.68 -1.91
CA ASP A 64 -16.38 -12.53 -0.92
C ASP A 64 -15.84 -12.28 0.50
N GLY A 65 -16.66 -12.60 1.51
CA GLY A 65 -16.32 -12.52 2.93
C GLY A 65 -16.38 -11.12 3.54
N GLU A 66 -15.86 -10.96 4.76
CA GLU A 66 -15.87 -9.68 5.51
C GLU A 66 -15.05 -8.56 4.86
N ASN A 67 -14.28 -8.90 3.82
CA ASN A 67 -13.49 -7.98 3.02
C ASN A 67 -14.11 -7.67 1.65
N GLN A 68 -15.33 -8.13 1.36
CA GLN A 68 -16.01 -7.86 0.10
C GLN A 68 -16.01 -6.36 -0.24
N GLY A 69 -15.56 -6.03 -1.46
CA GLY A 69 -15.41 -4.67 -1.96
C GLY A 69 -14.13 -3.94 -1.52
N LYS A 70 -13.23 -4.59 -0.77
CA LYS A 70 -11.91 -4.05 -0.44
C LYS A 70 -10.87 -4.44 -1.50
N ILE A 71 -9.80 -3.65 -1.56
CA ILE A 71 -8.70 -3.80 -2.51
C ILE A 71 -7.51 -4.47 -1.83
N ALA A 72 -7.11 -5.63 -2.33
CA ALA A 72 -5.83 -6.25 -2.03
C ALA A 72 -4.80 -5.79 -3.08
N PHE A 73 -3.67 -5.24 -2.66
CA PHE A 73 -2.63 -4.80 -3.59
C PHE A 73 -1.66 -5.92 -3.87
N GLU A 74 -1.40 -6.18 -5.15
CA GLU A 74 -0.24 -6.95 -5.58
C GLU A 74 0.95 -6.00 -5.73
N PHE A 75 2.05 -6.30 -5.05
CA PHE A 75 3.27 -5.51 -5.12
C PHE A 75 4.51 -6.38 -5.17
N GLN A 76 5.52 -5.88 -5.86
CA GLN A 76 6.85 -6.45 -5.81
C GLN A 76 7.59 -5.89 -4.60
N TYR A 77 8.04 -6.76 -3.70
CA TYR A 77 8.79 -6.34 -2.53
C TYR A 77 10.13 -5.72 -2.94
N HIS A 78 10.46 -4.59 -2.30
CA HIS A 78 11.77 -3.97 -2.43
C HIS A 78 12.30 -3.61 -1.05
N GLN A 79 13.53 -4.04 -0.76
CA GLN A 79 14.19 -3.73 0.51
C GLN A 79 14.39 -2.23 0.71
N GLU A 80 14.54 -1.45 -0.38
CA GLU A 80 14.62 0.02 -0.35
C GLU A 80 13.38 0.69 0.25
N CYS A 81 12.23 0.00 0.25
CA CYS A 81 10.97 0.52 0.77
C CYS A 81 10.80 0.28 2.27
N ARG A 82 11.83 -0.27 2.94
CA ARG A 82 11.89 -0.46 4.39
C ARG A 82 12.58 0.73 5.06
N ASN A 83 12.21 0.99 6.31
CA ASN A 83 12.66 2.12 7.12
C ASN A 83 12.27 3.51 6.57
N ILE A 84 11.27 3.58 5.70
CA ILE A 84 10.75 4.85 5.18
C ILE A 84 9.75 5.43 6.18
N ARG A 85 9.96 6.68 6.58
CA ARG A 85 9.03 7.43 7.43
C ARG A 85 8.17 8.35 6.58
N THR A 86 7.00 8.72 7.08
CA THR A 86 6.12 9.71 6.46
C THR A 86 5.59 10.64 7.54
N ASP A 87 5.18 11.85 7.15
CA ASP A 87 4.60 12.80 8.10
C ASP A 87 3.35 12.22 8.80
N PRO A 88 3.15 12.59 10.08
CA PRO A 88 1.98 12.16 10.86
C PRO A 88 0.67 12.79 10.36
N THR A 89 0.73 13.78 9.46
CA THR A 89 -0.42 14.48 8.87
C THR A 89 -0.84 13.86 7.54
N GLY A 90 -2.09 14.08 7.13
CA GLY A 90 -2.64 13.59 5.84
C GLY A 90 -3.08 12.12 5.84
N TRP A 91 -3.11 11.45 6.99
CA TRP A 91 -3.66 10.10 7.13
C TRP A 91 -5.19 10.12 7.15
N SER A 92 -5.81 9.36 6.26
CA SER A 92 -7.24 9.02 6.33
C SER A 92 -7.38 7.62 6.91
N LEU A 93 -7.90 7.50 8.13
CA LEU A 93 -8.01 6.24 8.87
C LEU A 93 -6.65 5.52 9.05
N LYS A 94 -6.38 4.50 8.21
CA LYS A 94 -5.17 3.67 8.20
C LYS A 94 -4.37 3.82 6.90
N MET A 95 -4.70 4.79 6.05
CA MET A 95 -4.06 4.98 4.75
C MET A 95 -3.70 6.45 4.49
N LYS A 96 -2.62 6.68 3.77
CA LYS A 96 -2.20 8.00 3.30
C LYS A 96 -1.69 7.86 1.87
N ILE A 97 -2.32 8.55 0.94
CA ILE A 97 -1.91 8.58 -0.46
C ILE A 97 -1.23 9.91 -0.71
N ILE A 98 -0.02 9.86 -1.26
CA ILE A 98 0.77 11.00 -1.65
C ILE A 98 0.86 10.97 -3.17
N ALA A 99 0.15 11.91 -3.80
CA ALA A 99 0.47 12.30 -5.16
C ALA A 99 1.78 13.07 -5.08
N GLU A 100 2.84 12.53 -5.67
CA GLU A 100 4.01 13.35 -5.90
C GLU A 100 3.60 14.41 -6.91
N PRO A 101 3.70 15.71 -6.61
CA PRO A 101 3.62 16.70 -7.66
C PRO A 101 4.73 16.37 -8.66
N GLU A 102 4.44 16.44 -9.96
CA GLU A 102 5.50 16.41 -10.96
C GLU A 102 6.56 17.47 -10.57
N PRO A 103 7.86 17.16 -10.64
CA PRO A 103 8.87 18.20 -10.47
C PRO A 103 8.52 19.33 -11.43
N GLY A 104 8.26 20.50 -10.85
CA GLY A 104 7.72 21.65 -11.56
C GLY A 104 8.49 21.94 -12.84
N MET A 105 7.70 22.21 -13.88
CA MET A 105 8.07 22.80 -15.15
C MET A 105 8.83 24.11 -14.97
#